data_AF-A0A921KQ81-F1
#
_entry.id   AF-A0A921KQ81-F1
#
_cell.length_a   1.000
_cell.length_b   1.000
_cell.length_c   1.000
_cell.angle_alpha   90.00
_cell.angle_beta   90.00
_cell.angle_gamma   90.00
#
_symmetry.space_group_name_H-M   'P 1'
#
loop_
_entity.id
_entity.type
_entity.pdbx_description
1 polymer ?
#
loop_
_entity_poly.entity_id
_entity_poly.type
_entity_poly.pdbx_seq_one_letter_code
_entity_poly.pdbx_strand_id
1 'polypeptide(L)'
;MALMPEDLMNQRFTPVRFSEGYDMDEVDNFLDNEVEPRLKELISENERLKKELEEAHNRIAELESGAPAAAAAPAVEAEDQDEETLVSEVPDSAADETAPQAVVADEEPAAVAEEPVPASAQTPDQSAAGIIALANRLHDEHVKNGEDERDRLITEANEEHKRIVGEAEEKSRTTLAELETKKAELDKTIEGLRNFERDYRNRLRNYLENQLRELDTSETQDKQANFGL
;
A
#
# COMPACT_ATOMS: atom_id res chain seq x y z
N MET A 1 -16.42 10.91 -20.16
CA MET A 1 -16.30 9.92 -21.25
C MET A 1 -14.97 9.20 -21.05
N ALA A 2 -14.98 7.90 -20.76
CA ALA A 2 -13.75 7.15 -20.53
C ALA A 2 -13.09 6.88 -21.89
N LEU A 3 -11.78 7.14 -22.01
CA LEU A 3 -11.03 6.75 -23.19
C LEU A 3 -10.94 5.23 -23.22
N MET A 4 -11.36 4.63 -24.33
CA MET A 4 -11.11 3.21 -24.57
C MET A 4 -9.68 3.05 -25.10
N PRO A 5 -9.03 1.90 -24.85
CA PRO A 5 -7.70 1.63 -25.41
C PRO A 5 -7.64 1.79 -26.95
N GLU A 6 -8.74 1.50 -27.64
CA GLU A 6 -8.86 1.68 -29.09
C GLU A 6 -8.89 3.16 -29.53
N ASP A 7 -9.30 4.07 -28.65
CA ASP A 7 -9.34 5.52 -28.96
C ASP A 7 -7.92 6.10 -29.01
N LEU A 8 -6.99 5.56 -28.21
CA LEU A 8 -5.57 5.93 -28.24
C LEU A 8 -4.90 5.52 -29.55
N MET A 9 -5.21 4.33 -30.08
CA MET A 9 -4.66 3.85 -31.35
C MET A 9 -5.12 4.68 -32.55
N ASN A 10 -6.35 5.21 -32.49
CA ASN A 10 -6.93 6.00 -33.56
C ASN A 10 -6.58 7.49 -33.46
N GLN A 11 -5.94 7.92 -32.37
CA GLN A 11 -5.58 9.30 -32.13
C GLN A 11 -4.42 9.71 -33.05
N ARG A 12 -4.62 10.78 -33.83
CA ARG A 12 -3.60 11.31 -34.75
C ARG A 12 -3.22 12.74 -34.37
N PHE A 13 -1.96 12.94 -34.05
CA PHE A 13 -1.41 14.26 -33.74
C PHE A 13 -0.91 14.96 -35.02
N THR A 14 -1.09 16.29 -35.10
CA THR A 14 -0.58 17.08 -36.23
C THR A 14 0.92 17.33 -36.08
N PRO A 15 1.76 17.03 -37.08
CA PRO A 15 3.20 17.25 -36.97
C PRO A 15 3.54 18.74 -37.01
N VAL A 16 4.37 19.19 -36.07
CA VAL A 16 4.81 20.59 -35.98
C VAL A 16 6.19 20.72 -36.64
N ARG A 17 6.30 21.61 -37.64
CA ARG A 17 7.55 21.79 -38.44
C ARG A 17 8.43 22.97 -38.03
N PHE A 18 7.89 23.89 -37.22
CA PHE A 18 8.55 25.16 -36.88
C PHE A 18 8.67 25.40 -35.36
N SER A 19 8.43 24.37 -34.55
CA SER A 19 8.56 24.43 -33.08
C SER A 19 9.16 23.12 -32.58
N GLU A 20 9.75 23.15 -31.38
CA GLU A 20 10.18 21.93 -30.69
C GLU A 20 8.95 21.02 -30.50
N GLY A 21 9.01 19.84 -31.10
CA GLY A 21 7.96 18.82 -31.03
C GLY A 21 8.56 17.52 -30.51
N TYR A 22 7.69 16.67 -29.95
CA TYR A 22 8.07 15.32 -29.56
C TYR A 22 8.37 14.46 -30.78
N ASP A 23 9.31 13.53 -30.64
CA ASP A 23 9.59 12.55 -31.68
C ASP A 23 8.39 11.59 -31.81
N MET A 24 7.90 11.41 -33.03
CA MET A 24 6.74 10.58 -33.30
C MET A 24 7.00 9.12 -32.90
N ASP A 25 8.18 8.59 -33.21
CA ASP A 25 8.50 7.19 -32.91
C ASP A 25 8.61 6.96 -31.39
N GLU A 26 9.08 7.96 -30.63
CA GLU A 26 9.16 7.89 -29.17
C GLU A 26 7.77 7.95 -28.53
N VAL A 27 6.90 8.82 -29.04
CA VAL A 27 5.50 8.94 -28.60
C VAL A 27 4.74 7.65 -28.91
N ASP A 28 4.88 7.09 -30.11
CA ASP A 28 4.23 5.83 -30.50
C ASP A 28 4.70 4.68 -29.59
N ASN A 29 6.01 4.56 -29.33
CA ASN A 29 6.54 3.55 -28.40
C ASN A 29 6.03 3.72 -26.97
N PHE A 30 5.90 4.96 -26.47
CA PHE A 30 5.38 5.22 -25.13
C PHE A 30 3.89 4.87 -25.03
N LEU A 31 3.11 5.22 -26.04
CA LEU A 31 1.68 4.90 -26.09
C LEU A 31 1.43 3.39 -26.11
N ASP A 32 2.18 2.65 -26.94
CA ASP A 32 2.04 1.19 -27.08
C ASP A 32 2.56 0.42 -25.85
N ASN A 33 3.69 0.82 -25.28
CA ASN A 33 4.35 0.04 -24.22
C ASN A 33 3.95 0.44 -22.80
N GLU A 34 3.52 1.67 -22.56
CA GLU A 34 3.24 2.17 -21.21
C GLU A 34 1.77 2.53 -21.01
N VAL A 35 1.20 3.32 -21.92
CA VAL A 35 -0.14 3.90 -21.72
C VAL A 35 -1.26 2.89 -22.01
N GLU A 36 -1.20 2.19 -23.13
CA GLU A 36 -2.22 1.18 -23.50
C GLU A 36 -2.35 0.04 -22.47
N PRO A 37 -1.26 -0.65 -22.05
CA PRO A 37 -1.38 -1.74 -21.08
C PRO A 37 -1.90 -1.24 -19.74
N ARG A 38 -1.48 -0.05 -19.30
CA ARG A 38 -1.93 0.53 -18.03
C ARG A 38 -3.42 0.90 -18.07
N LEU A 39 -3.91 1.43 -19.19
CA LEU A 39 -5.33 1.74 -19.35
C LEU A 39 -6.18 0.47 -19.35
N LYS A 40 -5.74 -0.60 -20.02
CA LYS A 40 -6.41 -1.92 -19.98
C LYS A 40 -6.48 -2.49 -18.58
N GLU A 41 -5.37 -2.43 -17.85
CA GLU A 41 -5.31 -2.87 -16.46
C GLU A 41 -6.29 -2.09 -15.60
N LEU A 42 -6.27 -0.75 -15.69
CA LEU A 42 -7.15 0.12 -14.90
C LEU A 42 -8.64 -0.11 -15.22
N ILE A 43 -8.99 -0.35 -16.48
CA ILE A 43 -10.35 -0.71 -16.88
C ILE A 43 -10.74 -2.06 -16.28
N SER A 44 -9.88 -3.07 -16.38
CA SER A 44 -10.15 -4.40 -15.81
C SER A 44 -10.27 -4.38 -14.29
N GLU A 45 -9.49 -3.53 -13.62
CA GLU A 45 -9.55 -3.32 -12.17
C GLU A 45 -10.85 -2.62 -11.78
N ASN A 46 -11.25 -1.58 -12.51
CA ASN A 46 -12.54 -0.93 -12.30
C ASN A 46 -13.71 -1.90 -12.52
N GLU A 47 -13.67 -2.74 -13.56
CA GLU A 47 -14.69 -3.76 -13.80
C GLU A 47 -14.73 -4.80 -12.68
N ARG A 48 -13.56 -5.23 -12.18
CA ARG A 48 -13.46 -6.14 -11.04
C ARG A 48 -14.05 -5.51 -9.77
N LEU A 49 -13.67 -4.28 -9.45
CA LEU A 49 -14.17 -3.56 -8.27
C LEU A 49 -15.69 -3.34 -8.35
N LYS A 50 -16.22 -3.02 -9.54
CA LYS A 50 -17.67 -2.89 -9.74
C LYS A 50 -18.40 -4.21 -9.48
N LYS A 51 -17.85 -5.34 -9.95
CA LYS A 51 -18.42 -6.67 -9.67
C LYS A 51 -18.37 -7.00 -8.17
N GLU A 52 -17.26 -6.70 -7.51
CA GLU A 52 -17.10 -6.93 -6.08
C GLU A 52 -18.09 -6.09 -5.26
N LEU A 53 -18.32 -4.83 -5.66
CA LEU A 53 -19.36 -3.99 -5.06
C LEU A 53 -20.77 -4.53 -5.30
N GLU A 54 -21.06 -5.02 -6.51
CA GLU A 54 -22.35 -5.64 -6.82
C GLU A 54 -22.57 -6.92 -6.00
N GLU A 55 -21.56 -7.78 -5.86
CA GLU A 55 -21.59 -8.97 -5.02
C GLU A 55 -21.77 -8.63 -3.54
N ALA A 56 -21.05 -7.62 -3.03
CA ALA A 56 -21.19 -7.14 -1.67
C ALA A 56 -22.57 -6.54 -1.41
N HIS A 57 -23.11 -5.74 -2.34
CA HIS A 57 -24.47 -5.21 -2.27
C HIS A 57 -25.52 -6.31 -2.29
N ASN A 58 -25.37 -7.33 -3.15
CA ASN A 58 -26.26 -8.49 -3.17
C ASN A 58 -26.19 -9.26 -1.85
N ARG A 59 -25.00 -9.40 -1.28
CA ARG A 59 -24.82 -10.06 0.01
C ARG A 59 -25.47 -9.29 1.16
N ILE A 60 -25.37 -7.97 1.14
CA ILE A 60 -26.07 -7.09 2.10
C ILE A 60 -27.59 -7.25 1.93
N ALA A 61 -28.11 -7.21 0.71
CA ALA A 61 -29.55 -7.40 0.45
C ALA A 61 -30.07 -8.79 0.89
N GLU A 62 -29.27 -9.85 0.74
CA GLU A 62 -29.58 -11.19 1.29
C GLU A 62 -29.63 -11.20 2.82
N LEU A 63 -28.70 -10.50 3.49
CA LEU A 63 -28.66 -10.38 4.94
C LEU A 63 -29.81 -9.52 5.47
N GLU A 64 -30.16 -8.45 4.77
CA GLU A 64 -31.30 -7.58 5.08
C GLU A 64 -32.64 -8.27 4.84
N SER A 65 -32.76 -9.10 3.81
CA SER A 65 -33.97 -9.89 3.53
C SER A 65 -34.10 -11.16 4.40
N GLY A 66 -32.98 -11.65 4.97
CA GLY A 66 -32.94 -12.70 5.97
C GLY A 66 -33.13 -12.23 7.42
N ALA A 67 -33.13 -10.92 7.67
CA ALA A 67 -33.32 -10.33 8.99
C ALA A 67 -34.77 -9.83 9.17
N PRO A 68 -35.44 -10.10 10.31
CA PRO A 68 -36.68 -9.40 10.62
C PRO A 68 -36.32 -7.96 11.03
N ALA A 69 -36.65 -7.02 10.13
CA ALA A 69 -36.95 -5.62 10.35
C ALA A 69 -36.34 -4.91 11.58
N ALA A 70 -35.32 -4.07 11.34
CA ALA A 70 -35.12 -2.84 12.09
C ALA A 70 -34.55 -1.73 11.18
N ALA A 71 -35.39 -0.71 10.93
CA ALA A 71 -35.12 0.61 10.32
C ALA A 71 -34.67 0.64 8.84
N ALA A 72 -35.54 0.90 7.85
CA ALA A 72 -36.08 2.22 7.43
C ALA A 72 -34.97 3.25 7.12
N ALA A 73 -34.86 3.93 5.97
CA ALA A 73 -35.49 3.94 4.65
C ALA A 73 -34.61 4.85 3.72
N PRO A 74 -34.77 4.84 2.38
CA PRO A 74 -33.83 5.39 1.38
C PRO A 74 -34.28 6.72 0.74
N ALA A 75 -33.34 7.53 0.21
CA ALA A 75 -33.55 8.74 -0.65
C ALA A 75 -32.23 9.56 -0.70
N VAL A 76 -31.67 10.15 -1.78
CA VAL A 76 -31.96 10.34 -3.21
C VAL A 76 -30.61 10.67 -3.91
N GLU A 77 -30.48 10.25 -5.15
CA GLU A 77 -29.48 10.60 -6.16
C GLU A 77 -29.77 12.00 -6.77
N ALA A 78 -28.78 12.90 -6.87
CA ALA A 78 -28.77 14.03 -7.82
C ALA A 78 -27.40 14.73 -7.88
N GLU A 79 -26.73 14.59 -9.03
CA GLU A 79 -25.64 15.45 -9.50
C GLU A 79 -26.19 16.85 -9.90
N ASP A 80 -25.46 17.95 -9.65
CA ASP A 80 -24.97 18.89 -10.70
C ASP A 80 -24.35 20.20 -10.15
N GLN A 81 -23.17 20.51 -10.70
CA GLN A 81 -22.62 21.82 -11.14
C GLN A 81 -22.30 22.98 -10.17
N ASP A 82 -20.98 23.22 -10.08
CA ASP A 82 -20.22 24.45 -10.44
C ASP A 82 -20.40 25.81 -9.72
N GLU A 83 -19.21 26.38 -9.43
CA GLU A 83 -18.82 27.80 -9.26
C GLU A 83 -19.41 28.62 -8.07
N GLU A 84 -18.56 29.07 -7.14
CA GLU A 84 -17.87 30.37 -7.22
C GLU A 84 -17.18 30.73 -5.88
N THR A 85 -16.02 31.34 -6.01
CA THR A 85 -15.11 31.86 -4.98
C THR A 85 -15.71 32.99 -4.13
N LEU A 86 -15.38 33.07 -2.83
CA LEU A 86 -14.59 34.14 -2.19
C LEU A 86 -14.79 34.24 -0.66
N VAL A 87 -13.63 34.14 -0.03
CA VAL A 87 -13.19 34.40 1.35
C VAL A 87 -13.78 35.67 2.01
N SER A 88 -14.08 35.56 3.31
CA SER A 88 -13.92 36.65 4.28
C SER A 88 -13.39 36.11 5.62
N GLU A 89 -12.12 36.45 5.87
CA GLU A 89 -11.26 36.49 7.07
C GLU A 89 -11.89 36.30 8.49
N VAL A 90 -11.41 35.36 9.35
CA VAL A 90 -10.26 35.42 10.34
C VAL A 90 -10.74 35.89 11.75
N PRO A 91 -10.21 35.41 12.91
CA PRO A 91 -9.60 34.13 13.31
C PRO A 91 -10.01 33.63 14.74
N ASP A 92 -9.31 32.56 15.17
CA ASP A 92 -8.89 32.26 16.55
C ASP A 92 -9.86 31.49 17.47
N SER A 93 -9.62 30.19 17.62
CA SER A 93 -8.95 29.69 18.82
C SER A 93 -8.61 28.21 18.66
N ALA A 94 -7.33 27.90 18.81
CA ALA A 94 -6.83 26.56 19.04
C ALA A 94 -7.03 26.18 20.51
N ALA A 95 -7.79 25.11 20.76
CA ALA A 95 -7.71 24.21 21.92
C ALA A 95 -8.68 23.06 21.59
N ASP A 96 -8.19 21.89 21.21
CA ASP A 96 -7.73 20.80 22.08
C ASP A 96 -8.80 19.68 22.09
N GLU A 97 -8.30 18.45 22.18
CA GLU A 97 -9.02 17.19 22.43
C GLU A 97 -9.85 16.51 21.31
N THR A 98 -9.13 15.60 20.66
CA THR A 98 -9.50 14.21 20.31
C THR A 98 -10.82 13.64 20.84
N ALA A 99 -11.51 12.97 19.91
CA ALA A 99 -12.62 12.04 20.10
C ALA A 99 -12.24 10.74 20.88
N PRO A 100 -13.11 9.71 20.94
CA PRO A 100 -14.33 9.58 21.75
C PRO A 100 -14.33 8.27 22.60
N GLN A 101 -15.39 8.07 23.38
CA GLN A 101 -16.02 6.79 23.77
C GLN A 101 -16.07 6.39 25.26
N ALA A 102 -17.23 5.79 25.55
CA ALA A 102 -17.46 4.65 26.44
C ALA A 102 -17.72 4.94 27.93
N VAL A 103 -18.97 5.35 28.17
CA VAL A 103 -19.92 4.84 29.17
C VAL A 103 -19.39 3.75 30.14
N VAL A 104 -19.20 4.15 31.39
CA VAL A 104 -19.34 3.31 32.60
C VAL A 104 -20.70 3.68 33.20
N ALA A 105 -21.68 2.76 33.21
CA ALA A 105 -21.89 1.81 34.29
C ALA A 105 -22.06 2.49 35.66
N ASP A 106 -23.28 2.95 35.95
CA ASP A 106 -23.84 3.00 37.29
C ASP A 106 -25.37 2.98 37.16
N GLU A 107 -25.96 1.78 37.29
CA GLU A 107 -27.41 1.60 37.34
C GLU A 107 -27.76 1.11 38.75
N GLU A 108 -28.12 2.07 39.60
CA GLU A 108 -28.69 1.89 40.92
C GLU A 108 -30.21 1.66 40.80
N PRO A 109 -30.79 0.60 41.41
CA PRO A 109 -32.17 0.21 41.13
C PRO A 109 -33.17 0.94 42.02
N ALA A 110 -34.10 1.68 41.41
CA ALA A 110 -35.25 2.28 42.08
C ALA A 110 -36.55 1.49 41.78
N ALA A 111 -36.99 0.77 42.81
CA ALA A 111 -38.36 0.36 43.17
C ALA A 111 -39.47 0.38 42.08
N VAL A 112 -39.93 -0.81 41.70
CA VAL A 112 -41.24 -1.04 41.05
C VAL A 112 -42.23 -1.55 42.11
N ALA A 113 -43.42 -0.95 42.12
CA ALA A 113 -44.53 -1.22 43.03
C ALA A 113 -45.19 -2.61 42.80
N GLU A 114 -45.64 -3.21 43.90
CA GLU A 114 -46.46 -4.44 43.97
C GLU A 114 -47.90 -4.23 43.49
N GLU A 115 -48.49 -5.25 42.83
CA GLU A 115 -49.80 -5.84 43.15
C GLU A 115 -49.95 -7.24 42.48
N PRO A 116 -50.82 -8.16 42.98
CA PRO A 116 -50.46 -9.57 43.20
C PRO A 116 -51.17 -10.58 42.27
N VAL A 117 -50.60 -11.78 42.15
CA VAL A 117 -51.32 -13.00 41.72
C VAL A 117 -51.02 -14.16 42.69
N PRO A 118 -52.04 -14.98 43.04
CA PRO A 118 -51.97 -15.85 44.21
C PRO A 118 -51.13 -17.12 43.97
N ALA A 119 -50.49 -17.52 45.05
CA ALA A 119 -49.65 -18.68 45.22
C ALA A 119 -50.32 -20.01 44.80
N SER A 120 -49.62 -20.77 43.96
CA SER A 120 -49.54 -22.22 44.12
C SER A 120 -48.46 -22.53 45.15
N ALA A 121 -48.88 -23.07 46.29
CA ALA A 121 -48.03 -23.40 47.42
C ALA A 121 -47.08 -24.56 47.08
N GLN A 122 -45.86 -24.22 46.69
CA GLN A 122 -44.64 -25.01 46.90
C GLN A 122 -43.61 -24.03 47.47
N THR A 123 -42.87 -24.42 48.51
CA THR A 123 -41.99 -23.54 49.31
C THR A 123 -41.14 -22.57 48.45
N PRO A 124 -41.38 -21.25 48.48
CA PRO A 124 -40.76 -20.28 47.57
C PRO A 124 -39.24 -20.12 47.80
N ASP A 125 -38.78 -20.25 49.04
CA ASP A 125 -37.35 -20.12 49.39
C ASP A 125 -36.48 -21.23 48.77
N GLN A 126 -37.02 -22.43 48.57
CA GLN A 126 -36.27 -23.55 47.98
C GLN A 126 -36.20 -23.44 46.45
N SER A 127 -37.24 -22.91 45.79
CA SER A 127 -37.22 -22.66 44.34
C SER A 127 -36.31 -21.48 43.98
N ALA A 128 -36.33 -20.39 44.74
CA ALA A 128 -35.44 -19.24 44.51
C ALA A 128 -33.97 -19.61 44.71
N ALA A 129 -33.64 -20.36 45.77
CA ALA A 129 -32.29 -20.86 46.00
C ALA A 129 -31.80 -21.81 44.89
N GLY A 130 -32.69 -22.66 44.35
CA GLY A 130 -32.37 -23.54 43.23
C GLY A 130 -32.07 -22.79 41.93
N ILE A 131 -32.81 -21.71 41.66
CA ILE A 131 -32.59 -20.86 40.48
C ILE A 131 -31.26 -20.11 40.59
N ILE A 132 -30.92 -19.57 41.76
CA ILE A 132 -29.63 -18.88 41.98
C ILE A 132 -28.46 -19.87 41.83
N ALA A 133 -28.59 -21.08 42.35
CA ALA A 133 -27.56 -22.11 42.19
C ALA A 133 -27.36 -22.51 40.72
N LEU A 134 -28.45 -22.58 39.94
CA LEU A 134 -28.38 -22.82 38.50
C LEU A 134 -27.75 -21.64 37.76
N ALA A 135 -28.10 -20.40 38.13
CA ALA A 135 -27.54 -19.18 37.54
C ALA A 135 -26.04 -19.06 37.78
N ASN A 136 -25.56 -19.32 39.00
CA ASN A 136 -24.13 -19.33 39.31
C ASN A 136 -23.40 -20.42 38.53
N ARG A 137 -23.98 -21.63 38.42
CA ARG A 137 -23.39 -22.71 37.64
C ARG A 137 -23.28 -22.36 36.16
N LEU A 138 -24.32 -21.77 35.58
CA LEU A 138 -24.33 -21.31 34.20
C LEU A 138 -23.30 -20.18 34.00
N HIS A 139 -23.18 -19.27 34.96
CA HIS A 139 -22.18 -18.22 34.94
C HIS A 139 -20.76 -18.79 34.95
N ASP A 140 -20.45 -19.69 35.89
CA ASP A 140 -19.14 -20.34 35.98
C ASP A 140 -18.80 -21.11 34.68
N GLU A 141 -19.80 -21.74 34.05
CA GLU A 141 -19.63 -22.40 32.76
C GLU A 141 -19.33 -21.41 31.64
N HIS A 142 -20.05 -20.29 31.56
CA HIS A 142 -19.76 -19.24 30.58
C HIS A 142 -18.40 -18.57 30.80
N VAL A 143 -18.01 -18.34 32.05
CA VAL A 143 -16.69 -17.80 32.39
C VAL A 143 -15.61 -18.75 31.91
N LYS A 144 -15.75 -20.05 32.21
CA LYS A 144 -14.78 -21.05 31.76
C LYS A 144 -14.71 -21.15 30.23
N ASN A 145 -15.86 -21.17 29.55
CA ASN A 145 -15.90 -21.20 28.09
C ASN A 145 -15.23 -19.94 27.50
N GLY A 146 -15.46 -18.77 28.11
CA GLY A 146 -14.80 -17.53 27.69
C GLY A 146 -13.28 -17.55 27.94
N GLU A 147 -12.83 -18.13 29.05
CA GLU A 147 -11.40 -18.33 29.32
C GLU A 147 -10.76 -19.29 28.32
N ASP A 148 -11.40 -20.42 28.03
CA ASP A 148 -10.93 -21.41 27.05
C ASP A 148 -10.87 -20.81 25.63
N GLU A 149 -11.88 -20.04 25.22
CA GLU A 149 -11.91 -19.33 23.94
C GLU A 149 -10.84 -18.24 23.85
N ARG A 150 -10.68 -17.44 24.91
CA ARG A 150 -9.63 -16.42 25.01
C ARG A 150 -8.25 -17.06 24.86
N ASP A 151 -7.98 -18.11 25.64
CA ASP A 151 -6.67 -18.76 25.64
C ASP A 151 -6.38 -19.40 24.28
N ARG A 152 -7.38 -20.00 23.65
CA ARG A 152 -7.28 -20.50 22.27
C ARG A 152 -6.93 -19.38 21.29
N LEU A 153 -7.66 -18.27 21.31
CA LEU A 153 -7.42 -17.14 20.42
C LEU A 153 -6.02 -16.52 20.65
N ILE A 154 -5.58 -16.41 21.90
CA ILE A 154 -4.24 -15.94 22.24
C ILE A 154 -3.17 -16.89 21.70
N THR A 155 -3.36 -18.21 21.82
CA THR A 155 -2.38 -19.16 21.27
C THR A 155 -2.29 -19.08 19.75
N GLU A 156 -3.43 -19.05 19.05
CA GLU A 156 -3.50 -18.92 17.60
C GLU A 156 -2.88 -17.61 17.11
N ALA A 157 -3.25 -16.47 17.73
CA ALA A 157 -2.68 -15.17 17.40
C ALA A 157 -1.15 -15.12 17.62
N ASN A 158 -0.65 -15.76 18.69
CA ASN A 158 0.78 -15.84 18.96
C ASN A 158 1.52 -16.73 17.96
N GLU A 159 0.90 -17.82 17.50
CA GLU A 159 1.46 -18.69 16.46
C GLU A 159 1.53 -17.97 15.11
N GLU A 160 0.45 -17.29 14.72
CA GLU A 160 0.43 -16.48 13.50
C GLU A 160 1.43 -15.33 13.55
N HIS A 161 1.51 -14.62 14.69
CA HIS A 161 2.49 -13.57 14.89
C HIS A 161 3.92 -14.10 14.70
N LYS A 162 4.27 -15.23 15.33
CA LYS A 162 5.59 -15.86 15.18
C LYS A 162 5.85 -16.27 13.73
N ARG A 163 4.85 -16.79 13.02
CA ARG A 163 4.96 -17.14 11.61
C ARG A 163 5.26 -15.91 10.76
N ILE A 164 4.48 -14.83 10.91
CA ILE A 164 4.65 -13.59 10.13
C ILE A 164 6.01 -12.95 10.41
N VAL A 165 6.40 -12.87 11.69
CA VAL A 165 7.71 -12.33 12.08
C VAL A 165 8.83 -13.19 11.51
N GLY A 166 8.73 -14.52 11.59
CA GLY A 166 9.71 -15.44 11.00
C GLY A 166 9.86 -15.26 9.48
N GLU A 167 8.75 -15.19 8.75
CA GLU A 167 8.75 -14.94 7.30
C GLU A 167 9.33 -13.57 6.95
N ALA A 168 9.01 -12.53 7.72
CA ALA A 168 9.54 -11.18 7.52
C ALA A 168 11.05 -11.12 7.79
N GLU A 169 11.52 -11.75 8.86
CA GLU A 169 12.94 -11.86 9.17
C GLU A 169 13.69 -12.65 8.10
N GLU A 170 13.14 -13.76 7.61
CA GLU A 170 13.76 -14.55 6.55
C GLU A 170 13.88 -13.75 5.25
N LYS A 171 12.79 -13.08 4.82
CA LYS A 171 12.82 -12.17 3.67
C LYS A 171 13.81 -11.02 3.86
N SER A 172 13.92 -10.46 5.06
CA SER A 172 14.90 -9.42 5.36
C SER A 172 16.33 -9.94 5.25
N ARG A 173 16.61 -11.14 5.78
CA ARG A 173 17.94 -11.76 5.68
C ARG A 173 18.33 -12.09 4.25
N THR A 174 17.40 -12.63 3.45
CA THR A 174 17.68 -12.95 2.04
C THR A 174 17.92 -11.69 1.21
N THR A 175 17.07 -10.67 1.36
CA THR A 175 17.24 -9.39 0.64
C THR A 175 18.53 -8.68 1.03
N LEU A 176 18.90 -8.67 2.32
CA LEU A 176 20.18 -8.11 2.76
C LEU A 176 21.36 -8.88 2.17
N ALA A 177 21.32 -10.22 2.17
CA ALA A 177 22.37 -11.03 1.57
C ALA A 177 22.51 -10.76 0.06
N GLU A 178 21.40 -10.63 -0.67
CA GLU A 178 21.40 -10.27 -2.10
C GLU A 178 21.94 -8.85 -2.34
N LEU A 179 21.64 -7.90 -1.45
CA LEU A 179 22.18 -6.54 -1.57
C LEU A 179 23.68 -6.51 -1.26
N GLU A 180 24.15 -7.29 -0.31
CA GLU A 180 25.58 -7.41 0.01
C GLU A 180 26.36 -8.04 -1.16
N THR A 181 25.83 -9.07 -1.82
CA THR A 181 26.47 -9.66 -3.00
C THR A 181 26.52 -8.66 -4.16
N LYS A 182 25.40 -7.99 -4.47
CA LYS A 182 25.36 -6.94 -5.50
C LYS A 182 26.33 -5.81 -5.20
N LYS A 183 26.43 -5.38 -3.94
CA LYS A 183 27.40 -4.37 -3.51
C LYS A 183 28.83 -4.83 -3.77
N ALA A 184 29.19 -6.06 -3.40
CA ALA A 184 30.52 -6.61 -3.64
C ALA A 184 30.85 -6.71 -5.15
N GLU A 185 29.87 -7.08 -5.98
CA GLU A 185 30.02 -7.11 -7.45
C GLU A 185 30.23 -5.70 -8.04
N LEU A 186 29.46 -4.72 -7.57
CA LEU A 186 29.62 -3.32 -7.97
C LEU A 186 30.98 -2.77 -7.54
N ASP A 187 31.42 -3.03 -6.31
CA ASP A 187 32.72 -2.62 -5.80
C ASP A 187 33.86 -3.20 -6.67
N LYS A 188 33.79 -4.49 -7.01
CA LYS A 188 34.73 -5.13 -7.92
C LYS A 188 34.73 -4.49 -9.32
N THR A 189 33.55 -4.13 -9.83
CA THR A 189 33.41 -3.48 -11.14
C THR A 189 34.02 -2.07 -11.10
N ILE A 190 33.80 -1.31 -10.04
CA ILE A 190 34.38 0.01 -9.83
C ILE A 190 35.91 -0.08 -9.78
N GLU A 191 36.46 -1.04 -9.03
CA GLU A 191 37.91 -1.26 -8.98
C GLU A 191 38.47 -1.64 -10.36
N GLY A 192 37.77 -2.51 -11.09
CA GLY A 192 38.11 -2.88 -12.47
C GLY A 192 38.16 -1.67 -13.40
N LEU A 193 37.14 -0.80 -13.35
CA LEU A 193 37.08 0.43 -14.16
C LEU A 193 38.18 1.42 -13.79
N ARG A 194 38.47 1.60 -12.49
CA ARG A 194 39.56 2.47 -12.03
C ARG A 194 40.92 2.00 -12.51
N ASN A 195 41.16 0.68 -12.49
CA ASN A 195 42.40 0.10 -13.01
C ASN A 195 42.48 0.25 -14.53
N PHE A 196 41.39 -0.03 -15.24
CA PHE A 196 41.30 0.17 -16.68
C PHE A 196 41.59 1.61 -17.08
N GLU A 197 41.01 2.59 -16.38
CA GLU A 197 41.26 4.01 -16.63
C GLU A 197 42.73 4.38 -16.40
N ARG A 198 43.32 3.91 -15.28
CA ARG A 198 44.73 4.15 -14.98
C ARG A 198 45.63 3.58 -16.06
N ASP A 199 45.39 2.35 -16.47
CA ASP A 199 46.16 1.67 -17.51
C ASP A 199 45.99 2.34 -18.87
N TYR A 200 44.76 2.74 -19.22
CA TYR A 200 44.47 3.47 -20.44
C TYR A 200 45.20 4.83 -20.48
N ARG A 201 45.14 5.61 -19.39
CA ARG A 201 45.88 6.87 -19.26
C ARG A 201 47.39 6.66 -19.39
N ASN A 202 47.93 5.61 -18.79
CA ASN A 202 49.35 5.28 -18.90
C ASN A 202 49.74 4.86 -20.32
N ARG A 203 48.92 4.02 -20.99
CA ARG A 203 49.13 3.63 -22.39
C ARG A 203 49.09 4.84 -23.32
N LEU A 204 48.12 5.73 -23.13
CA LEU A 204 48.00 6.96 -23.91
C LEU A 204 49.19 7.88 -23.69
N ARG A 205 49.64 8.06 -22.43
CA ARG A 205 50.85 8.84 -22.12
C ARG A 205 52.07 8.25 -22.82
N ASN A 206 52.32 6.96 -22.68
CA ASN A 206 53.48 6.30 -23.32
C ASN A 206 53.41 6.38 -24.85
N TYR A 207 52.22 6.26 -25.44
CA TYR A 207 52.03 6.40 -26.88
C TYR A 207 52.40 7.82 -27.35
N LEU A 208 51.90 8.85 -26.66
CA LEU A 208 52.22 10.25 -26.98
C LEU A 208 53.71 10.57 -26.75
N GLU A 209 54.31 10.04 -25.68
CA GLU A 209 55.76 10.21 -25.42
C GLU A 209 56.61 9.54 -26.50
N ASN A 210 56.22 8.35 -26.96
CA ASN A 210 56.90 7.68 -28.07
C ASN A 210 56.77 8.46 -29.38
N GLN A 211 55.58 8.97 -29.70
CA GLN A 211 55.37 9.82 -30.88
C GLN A 211 56.19 11.11 -30.83
N LEU A 212 56.25 11.76 -29.66
CA LEU A 212 57.08 12.95 -29.46
C LEU A 212 58.55 12.62 -29.68
N ARG A 213 59.03 11.51 -29.11
CA ARG A 213 60.42 11.06 -29.27
C ARG A 213 60.75 10.72 -30.73
N GLU A 214 59.84 10.07 -31.46
CA GLU A 214 60.01 9.80 -32.89
C GLU A 214 60.14 11.11 -33.68
N LEU A 215 59.29 12.10 -33.41
CA LEU A 215 59.37 13.43 -34.01
C LEU A 215 60.71 14.12 -33.69
N ASP A 216 61.13 14.13 -32.43
CA ASP A 216 62.41 14.71 -32.02
C ASP A 216 63.58 14.01 -32.72
N THR A 217 63.57 12.68 -32.83
CA THR A 217 64.61 11.94 -33.56
C THR A 217 64.61 12.26 -35.05
N SER A 218 63.43 12.37 -35.68
CA SER A 218 63.32 12.76 -37.09
C SER A 218 63.88 14.16 -37.34
N GLU A 219 63.58 15.13 -36.46
CA GLU A 219 64.12 16.49 -36.55
C GLU A 219 65.65 16.51 -36.41
N THR A 220 66.21 15.69 -35.51
CA THR A 220 67.67 15.59 -35.37
C THR A 220 68.34 14.95 -36.58
N GLN A 221 67.71 13.93 -37.20
CA GLN A 221 68.21 13.31 -38.43
C GLN A 221 68.17 14.30 -39.60
N ASP A 222 67.09 15.06 -39.74
CA ASP A 222 66.96 16.10 -40.78
C ASP A 222 68.00 17.22 -40.59
N LYS A 223 68.26 17.65 -39.35
CA LYS A 223 69.34 18.61 -39.04
C LYS A 223 70.73 18.05 -39.39
N GLN A 224 71.00 16.79 -39.08
CA GLN A 224 72.26 16.14 -39.43
C GLN A 224 72.42 16.00 -40.95
N ALA A 225 71.35 15.68 -41.68
CA ALA A 225 71.36 15.61 -43.13
C ALA A 225 71.58 16.98 -43.80
N ASN A 226 71.05 18.07 -43.22
CA ASN A 226 71.18 19.43 -43.77
C ASN A 226 72.47 20.16 -43.38
N PHE A 227 73.05 19.89 -42.19
CA PHE A 227 74.25 20.58 -41.69
C PHE A 227 75.54 19.77 -41.86
N GLY A 228 75.57 18.80 -42.77
CA GLY A 228 76.67 17.88 -43.06
C GLY A 228 78.07 18.33 -42.60
N LEU A 229 78.54 17.71 -41.52
CA LEU A 229 79.92 17.29 -41.37
C LEU A 229 80.06 15.92 -42.05
#